data_AF-A0A380E1C4-F1
#
_entry.id   AF-A0A380E1C4-F1
#
_cell.length_a   1.000
_cell.length_b   1.000
_cell.length_c   1.000
_cell.angle_alpha   90.00
_cell.angle_beta   90.00
_cell.angle_gamma   90.00
#
_symmetry.space_group_name_H-M   'P 1'
#
loop_
_entity.id
_entity.type
_entity.pdbx_description
1 polymer ?
#
loop_
_entity_poly.entity_id
_entity_poly.type
_entity_poly.pdbx_seq_one_letter_code
_entity_poly.pdbx_strand_id
1 'polypeptide(L)'
;MVQQSTTVAEAQGNEQKANNVDAAMDKLRQSIADNATTKQNQNYTDASPNKKDAYNNAVTTAQGIIDQTTSPTLDPTVINQAAGQVSTTKNALNGNENLEAAKQQATQSLGSLDNLNNAQKQAVTNQINGAHTVDEANQIKQNAQNLNTAMGNLNKR
;
A
#
# COMPACT_ATOMS: atom_id res chain seq x y z
N MET A 1 51.76 -28.90 20.17
CA MET A 1 50.44 -29.01 19.52
C MET A 1 49.40 -28.30 20.38
N VAL A 2 49.32 -26.96 20.39
CA VAL A 2 48.29 -26.25 21.16
C VAL A 2 48.12 -24.82 20.58
N GLN A 3 46.88 -24.34 20.44
CA GLN A 3 46.36 -22.98 20.10
C GLN A 3 45.91 -22.62 18.66
N GLN A 4 46.17 -23.40 17.60
CA GLN A 4 45.59 -23.04 16.29
C GLN A 4 44.09 -23.38 16.15
N SER A 5 43.62 -24.42 16.83
CA SER A 5 42.25 -24.94 16.65
C SER A 5 41.14 -24.02 17.17
N THR A 6 41.41 -23.21 18.21
CA THR A 6 40.45 -22.23 18.77
C THR A 6 40.26 -21.05 17.82
N THR A 7 41.36 -20.51 17.28
CA THR A 7 41.34 -19.35 16.38
C THR A 7 40.67 -19.66 15.03
N VAL A 8 40.85 -20.87 14.50
CA VAL A 8 40.20 -21.29 13.24
C VAL A 8 38.70 -21.49 13.41
N ALA A 9 38.25 -22.10 14.53
CA ALA A 9 36.84 -22.29 14.82
C ALA A 9 36.12 -20.95 15.09
N GLU A 10 36.76 -20.04 15.80
CA GLU A 10 36.25 -18.66 16.02
C GLU A 10 36.18 -17.87 14.71
N ALA A 11 37.20 -17.98 13.85
CA ALA A 11 37.20 -17.36 12.53
C ALA A 11 36.06 -17.88 11.64
N GLN A 12 35.82 -19.20 11.62
CA GLN A 12 34.70 -19.80 10.89
C GLN A 12 33.34 -19.37 11.42
N GLY A 13 33.17 -19.29 12.75
CA GLY A 13 31.94 -18.79 13.36
C GLY A 13 31.66 -17.32 13.02
N ASN A 14 32.71 -16.49 13.00
CA ASN A 14 32.60 -15.08 12.63
C ASN A 14 32.25 -14.90 11.14
N GLU A 15 32.87 -15.69 10.26
CA GLU A 15 32.57 -15.70 8.82
C GLU A 15 31.10 -16.07 8.56
N GLN A 16 30.59 -17.11 9.22
CA GLN A 16 29.21 -17.52 9.06
C GLN A 16 28.22 -16.47 9.58
N LYS A 17 28.54 -15.80 10.68
CA LYS A 17 27.74 -14.68 11.19
C LYS A 17 27.71 -13.51 10.20
N ALA A 18 28.86 -13.15 9.61
CA ALA A 18 28.95 -12.09 8.61
C ALA A 18 28.08 -12.42 7.37
N ASN A 19 28.21 -13.63 6.83
CA ASN A 19 27.41 -14.09 5.68
C ASN A 19 25.89 -14.02 5.96
N ASN A 20 25.47 -14.38 7.18
CA ASN A 20 24.06 -14.29 7.58
C ASN A 20 23.55 -12.85 7.68
N VAL A 21 24.39 -11.93 8.18
CA VAL A 21 24.06 -10.50 8.25
C VAL A 21 23.96 -9.92 6.84
N ASP A 22 24.91 -10.22 5.96
CA ASP A 22 24.91 -9.72 4.58
C ASP A 22 23.66 -10.18 3.82
N ALA A 23 23.33 -11.48 3.90
CA ALA A 23 22.11 -12.01 3.30
C ALA A 23 20.84 -11.34 3.84
N ALA A 24 20.78 -11.05 5.15
CA ALA A 24 19.67 -10.35 5.75
C ALA A 24 19.58 -8.89 5.26
N MET A 25 20.72 -8.20 5.16
CA MET A 25 20.78 -6.81 4.69
C MET A 25 20.39 -6.69 3.22
N ASP A 26 20.77 -7.65 2.38
CA ASP A 26 20.35 -7.69 0.99
C ASP A 26 18.84 -7.86 0.85
N LYS A 27 18.25 -8.74 1.67
CA LYS A 27 16.79 -8.88 1.74
C LYS A 27 16.11 -7.60 2.24
N LEU A 28 16.70 -6.91 3.22
CA LEU A 28 16.18 -5.63 3.70
C LEU A 28 16.19 -4.56 2.60
N ARG A 29 17.29 -4.41 1.87
CA ARG A 29 17.40 -3.49 0.73
C ARG A 29 16.38 -3.82 -0.35
N GLN A 30 16.23 -5.09 -0.70
CA GLN A 30 15.23 -5.54 -1.67
C GLN A 30 13.80 -5.22 -1.21
N SER A 31 13.50 -5.33 0.09
CA SER A 31 12.15 -5.06 0.61
C SER A 31 11.67 -3.62 0.41
N ILE A 32 12.59 -2.65 0.36
CA ILE A 32 12.26 -1.23 0.16
C ILE A 32 12.57 -0.70 -1.24
N ALA A 33 13.14 -1.54 -2.13
CA ALA A 33 13.61 -1.13 -3.46
C ALA A 33 12.49 -0.55 -4.33
N ASP A 34 11.24 -1.02 -4.16
CA ASP A 34 10.09 -0.56 -4.92
C ASP A 34 9.18 0.44 -4.17
N ASN A 35 9.71 1.07 -3.11
CA ASN A 35 8.97 2.06 -2.32
C ASN A 35 8.41 3.20 -3.17
N ALA A 36 9.20 3.75 -4.09
CA ALA A 36 8.76 4.85 -4.96
C ALA A 36 7.57 4.42 -5.84
N THR A 37 7.66 3.25 -6.48
CA THR A 37 6.59 2.70 -7.32
C THR A 37 5.35 2.35 -6.50
N THR A 38 5.53 1.78 -5.30
CA THR A 38 4.43 1.47 -4.38
C THR A 38 3.65 2.72 -4.01
N LYS A 39 4.33 3.83 -3.71
CA LYS A 39 3.69 5.11 -3.33
C LYS A 39 2.93 5.80 -4.47
N GLN A 40 3.26 5.49 -5.72
CA GLN A 40 2.55 5.99 -6.89
C GLN A 40 1.35 5.12 -7.28
N ASN A 41 1.29 3.89 -6.78
CA ASN A 41 0.22 2.96 -7.10
C ASN A 41 -1.09 3.36 -6.39
N GLN A 42 -2.22 3.18 -7.08
CA GLN A 42 -3.55 3.46 -6.54
C GLN A 42 -3.84 2.73 -5.22
N ASN A 43 -3.35 1.50 -5.09
CA ASN A 43 -3.53 0.73 -3.87
C ASN A 43 -2.89 1.40 -2.64
N TYR A 44 -1.87 2.24 -2.83
CA TYR A 44 -1.31 3.07 -1.76
C TYR A 44 -2.01 4.42 -1.65
N THR A 45 -2.27 5.11 -2.77
CA THR A 45 -2.83 6.48 -2.72
C THR A 45 -4.18 6.49 -2.00
N ASP A 46 -5.01 5.50 -2.30
CA ASP A 46 -6.38 5.37 -1.79
C ASP A 46 -6.46 4.44 -0.57
N ALA A 47 -5.33 3.92 -0.09
CA ALA A 47 -5.31 3.15 1.15
C ALA A 47 -5.74 4.01 2.34
N SER A 48 -6.26 3.35 3.37
CA SER A 48 -6.62 4.00 4.62
C SER A 48 -5.38 4.65 5.28
N PRO A 49 -5.51 5.84 5.90
CA PRO A 49 -4.37 6.58 6.46
C PRO A 49 -3.48 5.73 7.38
N ASN A 50 -4.07 4.99 8.30
CA ASN A 50 -3.36 4.11 9.22
C ASN A 50 -2.52 3.02 8.52
N LYS A 51 -2.97 2.50 7.38
CA LYS A 51 -2.22 1.49 6.60
C LYS A 51 -1.08 2.14 5.82
N LYS A 52 -1.28 3.36 5.30
CA LYS A 52 -0.20 4.16 4.67
C LYS A 52 0.89 4.48 5.69
N ASP A 53 0.50 4.90 6.88
CA ASP A 53 1.42 5.21 7.97
C ASP A 53 2.20 3.97 8.42
N ALA A 54 1.54 2.83 8.55
CA ALA A 54 2.21 1.57 8.89
C ALA A 54 3.28 1.19 7.85
N TYR A 55 2.97 1.29 6.56
CA TYR A 55 3.93 1.05 5.48
C TYR A 55 5.08 2.06 5.50
N ASN A 56 4.78 3.35 5.61
CA ASN A 56 5.79 4.42 5.67
C ASN A 56 6.75 4.23 6.85
N ASN A 57 6.23 3.86 8.03
CA ASN A 57 7.02 3.61 9.22
C ASN A 57 7.92 2.37 9.04
N ALA A 58 7.39 1.28 8.46
CA ALA A 58 8.19 0.10 8.17
C ALA A 58 9.35 0.39 7.21
N VAL A 59 9.09 1.14 6.14
CA VAL A 59 10.13 1.59 5.19
C VAL A 59 11.16 2.49 5.87
N THR A 60 10.71 3.42 6.71
CA THR A 60 11.61 4.32 7.45
C THR A 60 12.52 3.55 8.42
N THR A 61 11.98 2.57 9.14
CA THR A 61 12.75 1.69 10.02
C THR A 61 13.79 0.88 9.22
N ALA A 62 13.38 0.29 8.10
CA ALA A 62 14.28 -0.45 7.22
C ALA A 62 15.43 0.43 6.68
N GLN A 63 15.10 1.64 6.21
CA GLN A 63 16.09 2.61 5.75
C GLN A 63 17.04 3.03 6.89
N GLY A 64 16.51 3.26 8.09
CA GLY A 64 17.31 3.58 9.26
C GLY A 64 18.32 2.50 9.64
N ILE A 65 18.00 1.21 9.45
CA ILE A 65 18.96 0.12 9.64
C ILE A 65 20.03 0.13 8.53
N ILE A 66 19.63 0.35 7.28
CA ILE A 66 20.54 0.39 6.13
C ILE A 66 21.58 1.53 6.25
N ASP A 67 21.18 2.68 6.78
CA ASP A 67 22.01 3.88 6.86
C ASP A 67 22.97 3.91 8.07
N GLN A 68 22.93 2.91 8.95
CA GLN A 68 23.83 2.82 10.11
C GLN A 68 25.28 2.55 9.69
N THR A 69 26.16 3.54 9.92
CA THR A 69 27.59 3.46 9.56
C THR A 69 28.53 3.36 10.76
N THR A 70 28.10 3.82 11.95
CA THR A 70 28.94 3.89 13.16
C THR A 70 28.67 2.75 14.14
N SER A 71 27.42 2.28 14.22
CA SER A 71 27.00 1.17 15.08
C SER A 71 25.96 0.34 14.33
N PRO A 72 26.39 -0.47 13.35
CA PRO A 72 25.48 -1.25 12.52
C PRO A 72 24.75 -2.31 13.33
N THR A 73 23.49 -2.55 12.96
CA THR A 73 22.74 -3.70 13.44
C THR A 73 23.35 -4.97 12.86
N LEU A 74 23.88 -5.85 13.71
CA LEU A 74 24.53 -7.12 13.33
C LEU A 74 23.72 -8.36 13.73
N ASP A 75 22.44 -8.18 14.07
CA ASP A 75 21.51 -9.28 14.35
C ASP A 75 20.65 -9.58 13.10
N PRO A 76 20.90 -10.71 12.41
CA PRO A 76 20.12 -11.11 11.23
C PRO A 76 18.63 -11.24 11.51
N THR A 77 18.23 -11.54 12.76
CA THR A 77 16.82 -11.68 13.16
C THR A 77 16.12 -10.33 13.10
N VAL A 78 16.75 -9.30 13.65
CA VAL A 78 16.23 -7.92 13.64
C VAL A 78 16.13 -7.39 12.21
N ILE A 79 17.16 -7.62 11.40
CA ILE A 79 17.20 -7.19 10.00
C ILE A 79 16.08 -7.89 9.19
N ASN A 80 15.93 -9.21 9.35
CA ASN A 80 14.87 -9.98 8.70
C ASN A 80 13.47 -9.55 9.16
N GLN A 81 13.31 -9.20 10.44
CA GLN A 81 12.04 -8.71 10.97
C GLN A 81 11.65 -7.36 10.35
N ALA A 82 12.60 -6.44 10.20
CA ALA A 82 12.37 -5.16 9.52
C ALA A 82 11.93 -5.38 8.06
N ALA A 83 12.62 -6.26 7.32
CA ALA A 83 12.25 -6.62 5.95
C ALA A 83 10.84 -7.26 5.87
N GLY A 84 10.53 -8.15 6.82
CA GLY A 84 9.21 -8.77 6.94
C GLY A 84 8.09 -7.78 7.26
N GLN A 85 8.38 -6.75 8.06
CA GLN A 85 7.43 -5.69 8.39
C GLN A 85 7.09 -4.84 7.15
N VAL A 86 8.08 -4.51 6.32
CA VAL A 86 7.85 -3.81 5.04
C VAL A 86 6.93 -4.63 4.14
N SER A 87 7.22 -5.92 3.97
CA SER A 87 6.39 -6.83 3.17
C SER A 87 4.96 -6.94 3.70
N THR A 88 4.80 -7.14 5.01
CA THR A 88 3.49 -7.28 5.65
C THR A 88 2.64 -6.02 5.53
N THR A 89 3.24 -4.85 5.81
CA THR A 89 2.52 -3.57 5.76
C THR A 89 2.19 -3.14 4.32
N LYS A 90 3.05 -3.46 3.36
CA LYS A 90 2.76 -3.27 1.93
C LYS A 90 1.56 -4.10 1.47
N ASN A 91 1.52 -5.38 1.83
CA ASN A 91 0.40 -6.26 1.51
C ASN A 91 -0.89 -5.85 2.22
N ALA A 92 -0.79 -5.14 3.34
CA ALA A 92 -1.94 -4.62 4.07
C ALA A 92 -2.54 -3.33 3.47
N LEU A 93 -1.89 -2.70 2.46
CA LEU A 93 -2.45 -1.56 1.74
C LEU A 93 -3.75 -1.97 1.04
N ASN A 94 -4.79 -1.16 1.20
CA ASN A 94 -6.17 -1.49 0.86
C ASN A 94 -6.85 -0.48 -0.09
N GLY A 95 -6.09 0.26 -0.89
CA GLY A 95 -6.67 1.24 -1.82
C GLY A 95 -7.58 0.60 -2.87
N ASN A 96 -7.26 -0.60 -3.35
CA ASN A 96 -8.12 -1.33 -4.28
C ASN A 96 -9.48 -1.69 -3.65
N GLU A 97 -9.45 -2.15 -2.40
CA GLU A 97 -10.66 -2.52 -1.64
C GLU A 97 -11.52 -1.28 -1.37
N ASN A 98 -10.88 -0.15 -1.04
CA ASN A 98 -11.56 1.13 -0.83
C ASN A 98 -12.20 1.64 -2.14
N LEU A 99 -11.54 1.47 -3.28
CA LEU A 99 -12.09 1.81 -4.60
C LEU A 99 -13.36 1.00 -4.91
N GLU A 100 -13.31 -0.31 -4.74
CA GLU A 100 -14.47 -1.17 -4.99
C GLU A 100 -15.63 -0.84 -4.05
N ALA A 101 -15.35 -0.56 -2.78
CA ALA A 101 -16.36 -0.08 -1.84
C ALA A 101 -16.98 1.27 -2.27
N ALA A 102 -16.17 2.21 -2.76
CA ALA A 102 -16.65 3.50 -3.26
C ALA A 102 -17.53 3.33 -4.51
N LYS A 103 -17.15 2.46 -5.45
CA LYS A 103 -17.96 2.11 -6.62
C LYS A 103 -19.29 1.47 -6.24
N GLN A 104 -19.27 0.56 -5.28
CA GLN A 104 -20.48 -0.08 -4.76
C GLN A 104 -21.42 0.96 -4.12
N GLN A 105 -20.89 1.84 -3.29
CA GLN A 105 -21.66 2.92 -2.67
C GLN A 105 -22.24 3.88 -3.72
N ALA A 106 -21.47 4.26 -4.74
CA ALA A 106 -21.93 5.10 -5.83
C ALA A 106 -23.09 4.43 -6.61
N THR A 107 -22.97 3.12 -6.88
CA THR A 107 -23.99 2.33 -7.59
C THR A 107 -25.29 2.24 -6.78
N GLN A 108 -25.18 1.98 -5.47
CA GLN A 108 -26.35 1.99 -4.57
C GLN A 108 -27.02 3.36 -4.52
N SER A 109 -26.23 4.43 -4.39
CA SER A 109 -26.75 5.81 -4.40
C SER A 109 -27.42 6.17 -5.72
N LEU A 110 -26.92 5.67 -6.86
CA LEU A 110 -27.53 5.88 -8.17
C LEU A 110 -28.89 5.17 -8.29
N GLY A 111 -29.02 3.98 -7.69
CA GLY A 111 -30.26 3.21 -7.67
C GLY A 111 -31.42 3.99 -7.06
N SER A 112 -31.17 4.77 -6.00
CA SER A 112 -32.16 5.57 -5.28
C SER A 112 -32.48 6.93 -5.92
N LEU A 113 -31.92 7.26 -7.10
CA LEU A 113 -32.20 8.52 -7.79
C LEU A 113 -33.43 8.36 -8.69
N ASP A 114 -34.55 8.96 -8.29
CA ASP A 114 -35.86 8.73 -8.95
C ASP A 114 -36.12 9.59 -10.18
N ASN A 115 -35.41 10.71 -10.34
CA ASN A 115 -35.65 11.63 -11.47
C ASN A 115 -34.79 11.31 -12.69
N LEU A 116 -33.81 10.40 -12.57
CA LEU A 116 -32.96 9.96 -13.68
C LEU A 116 -33.67 8.88 -14.50
N ASN A 117 -33.64 9.02 -15.82
CA ASN A 117 -34.13 7.98 -16.72
C ASN A 117 -33.11 6.84 -16.89
N ASN A 118 -33.54 5.74 -17.53
CA ASN A 118 -32.71 4.55 -17.71
C ASN A 118 -31.40 4.81 -18.47
N ALA A 119 -31.42 5.67 -19.49
CA ALA A 119 -30.22 5.99 -20.27
C ALA A 119 -29.20 6.78 -19.44
N GLN A 120 -29.67 7.74 -18.64
CA GLN A 120 -28.83 8.49 -17.70
C GLN A 120 -28.26 7.59 -16.62
N LYS A 121 -29.07 6.71 -16.03
CA LYS A 121 -28.59 5.71 -15.06
C LYS A 121 -27.53 4.80 -15.69
N GLN A 122 -27.75 4.29 -16.89
CA GLN A 122 -26.77 3.44 -17.58
C GLN A 122 -25.45 4.18 -17.83
N ALA A 123 -25.50 5.44 -18.27
CA ALA A 123 -24.30 6.23 -18.49
C ALA A 123 -23.49 6.43 -17.20
N VAL A 124 -24.17 6.77 -16.10
CA VAL A 124 -23.51 6.91 -14.78
C VAL A 124 -22.96 5.58 -14.29
N THR A 125 -23.69 4.47 -14.45
CA THR A 125 -23.18 3.13 -14.10
C THR A 125 -21.88 2.81 -14.83
N ASN A 126 -21.79 3.11 -16.13
CA ASN A 126 -20.56 2.91 -16.90
C ASN A 126 -19.40 3.78 -16.37
N GLN A 127 -19.67 5.02 -15.98
CA GLN A 127 -18.67 5.90 -15.36
C GLN A 127 -18.19 5.33 -14.01
N ILE A 128 -19.11 4.89 -13.15
CA ILE A 128 -18.77 4.29 -11.84
C ILE A 128 -17.86 3.07 -12.03
N ASN A 129 -18.21 2.17 -12.95
CA ASN A 129 -17.42 0.98 -13.24
C ASN A 129 -16.01 1.33 -13.78
N GLY A 130 -15.93 2.39 -14.59
CA GLY A 130 -14.69 2.91 -15.15
C GLY A 130 -13.84 3.75 -14.20
N ALA A 131 -14.30 4.06 -12.99
CA ALA A 131 -13.52 4.88 -12.05
C ALA A 131 -12.22 4.17 -11.66
N HIS A 132 -11.13 4.93 -11.66
CA HIS A 132 -9.79 4.46 -11.33
C HIS A 132 -9.36 4.82 -9.91
N THR A 133 -10.03 5.77 -9.25
CA THR A 133 -9.72 6.18 -7.87
C THR A 133 -10.98 6.35 -7.04
N VAL A 134 -10.83 6.30 -5.71
CA VAL A 134 -11.91 6.54 -4.75
C VAL A 134 -12.53 7.93 -4.97
N ASP A 135 -11.69 8.94 -5.21
CA ASP A 135 -12.13 10.31 -5.45
C ASP A 135 -12.95 10.43 -6.74
N GLU A 136 -12.53 9.76 -7.82
CA GLU A 136 -13.27 9.74 -9.08
C GLU A 136 -14.66 9.10 -8.89
N ALA A 137 -14.73 7.94 -8.22
CA ALA A 137 -16.00 7.28 -7.93
C ALA A 137 -16.94 8.18 -7.09
N ASN A 138 -16.39 8.90 -6.10
CA ASN A 138 -17.15 9.85 -5.30
C ASN A 138 -17.61 11.09 -6.11
N GLN A 139 -16.78 11.59 -7.02
CA GLN A 139 -17.15 12.70 -7.89
C GLN A 139 -18.29 12.30 -8.85
N ILE A 140 -18.23 11.08 -9.41
CA ILE A 140 -19.30 10.55 -10.25
C ILE A 140 -20.61 10.44 -9.46
N LYS A 141 -20.56 9.94 -8.22
CA LYS A 141 -21.72 9.89 -7.31
C LYS A 141 -22.33 11.28 -7.09
N GLN A 142 -21.51 12.29 -6.80
CA GLN A 142 -21.98 13.67 -6.61
C GLN A 142 -22.58 14.26 -7.90
N ASN A 143 -21.96 14.01 -9.05
CA ASN A 143 -22.45 14.46 -10.34
C ASN A 143 -23.82 13.83 -10.66
N ALA A 144 -24.01 12.55 -10.33
CA ALA A 144 -25.30 11.86 -10.49
C ALA A 144 -26.40 12.49 -9.63
N GLN A 145 -26.09 12.83 -8.38
CA GLN A 145 -27.03 13.54 -7.49
C GLN A 145 -27.41 14.92 -8.04
N ASN A 146 -26.44 15.67 -8.56
CA ASN A 146 -26.68 16.98 -9.18
C ASN A 146 -27.57 16.84 -10.42
N LEU A 147 -27.30 15.85 -11.28
CA LEU A 147 -28.11 15.54 -12.45
C LEU A 147 -29.54 15.18 -12.04
N ASN A 148 -29.71 14.36 -11.00
CA ASN A 148 -31.03 13.97 -10.50
C ASN A 148 -31.85 15.19 -10.03
N THR A 149 -31.22 16.14 -9.33
CA THR A 149 -31.87 17.39 -8.95
C THR A 149 -32.29 18.21 -10.17
N ALA A 150 -31.42 18.35 -11.17
CA ALA A 150 -31.73 19.08 -12.39
C ALA A 150 -32.90 18.45 -13.16
N MET A 151 -32.92 17.12 -13.29
CA MET A 151 -34.01 16.38 -13.94
C MET A 151 -35.32 16.50 -13.17
N GLY A 152 -35.27 16.44 -11.84
CA GLY A 152 -36.45 16.65 -11.00
C GLY A 152 -37.03 18.06 -11.15
N ASN A 153 -36.20 19.07 -11.36
CA ASN A 153 -36.67 20.44 -11.62
C ASN A 153 -37.23 20.60 -13.04
N LEU A 154 -36.66 19.90 -14.03
CA LEU A 154 -37.18 19.90 -15.41
C LEU A 154 -38.56 19.27 -15.49
N ASN A 155 -38.78 18.14 -14.81
CA ASN A 155 -40.06 17.43 -14.80
C ASN A 155 -41.20 18.18 -14.08
N LYS A 156 -40.89 19.26 -13.35
CA LYS A 156 -41.86 20.11 -12.65
C LYS A 156 -42.29 21.34 -13.45
N ARG A 157 -41.65 21.61 -14.58
CA ARG A 157 -41.97 22.72 -15.48
C ARG A 157 -43.00 22.27 -16.52
#